data_AF-A0A3D4CAV1-F1
#
_entry.id   AF-A0A3D4CAV1-F1
#
_cell.length_a   1.000
_cell.length_b   1.000
_cell.length_c   1.000
_cell.angle_alpha   90.00
_cell.angle_beta   90.00
_cell.angle_gamma   90.00
#
_symmetry.space_group_name_H-M   'P 1'
#
loop_
_entity.id
_entity.type
_entity.pdbx_description
1 polymer ?
#
loop_
_entity_poly.entity_id
_entity_poly.type
_entity_poly.pdbx_seq_one_letter_code
_entity_poly.pdbx_strand_id
1 'polypeptide(L)'
;MKNNIIYTDESLAVDSKNTFKDKIIKFVNKHAEIWKFIKFTFTGASTSVLELAVFWVLQYVVFKSLNEVPVTDNAVLSFLGIEYKGYMYSYFISAVIGYAAAYIMNRKLTFKADANPILSTVLYTIMVICTITFNTWFGSFLGTLIKNSGHDSVFIVLLTKLIVMTVPTLWTYPLNRFVIHRKKKA
;
A
#
# COMPACT_ATOMS: atom_id res chain seq x y z
N MET A 1 49.61 37.75 0.49
CA MET A 1 48.61 37.07 1.33
C MET A 1 47.74 36.21 0.43
N LYS A 2 47.64 34.90 0.70
CA LYS A 2 46.81 33.96 -0.07
C LYS A 2 45.34 34.28 0.14
N ASN A 3 44.62 34.66 -0.91
CA ASN A 3 43.16 34.70 -0.90
C ASN A 3 42.64 33.25 -0.92
N ASN A 4 42.51 32.66 0.25
CA ASN A 4 41.69 31.46 0.44
C ASN A 4 40.22 31.88 0.36
N ILE A 5 39.70 31.91 -0.85
CA ILE A 5 38.26 32.07 -1.05
C ILE A 5 37.61 30.75 -0.65
N ILE A 6 36.73 30.82 0.34
CA ILE A 6 35.93 29.72 0.87
C ILE A 6 34.93 29.32 -0.24
N TYR A 7 35.34 28.42 -1.14
CA TYR A 7 34.50 27.85 -2.22
C TYR A 7 34.31 26.35 -2.02
N THR A 8 33.85 25.90 -0.84
CA THR A 8 33.95 24.46 -0.54
C THR A 8 32.75 23.80 0.11
N ASP A 9 31.60 24.46 0.28
CA ASP A 9 30.42 23.75 0.81
C ASP A 9 29.20 23.89 -0.10
N GLU A 10 28.84 25.10 -0.49
CA GLU A 10 27.62 25.34 -1.26
C GLU A 10 27.75 24.90 -2.74
N SER A 11 28.91 25.14 -3.36
CA SER A 11 29.20 24.71 -4.75
C SER A 11 29.33 23.19 -4.88
N LEU A 12 29.97 22.53 -3.92
CA LEU A 12 30.11 21.07 -3.86
C LEU A 12 28.76 20.39 -3.52
N ALA A 13 27.96 20.99 -2.66
CA ALA A 13 26.60 20.52 -2.37
C ALA A 13 25.68 20.63 -3.60
N VAL A 14 25.77 21.74 -4.36
CA VAL A 14 24.99 21.96 -5.59
C VAL A 14 25.44 21.02 -6.73
N ASP A 15 26.74 20.84 -6.93
CA ASP A 15 27.30 19.96 -7.96
C ASP A 15 27.01 18.47 -7.67
N SER A 16 27.09 18.05 -6.40
CA SER A 16 26.69 16.69 -6.02
C SER A 16 25.18 16.44 -6.15
N LYS A 17 24.34 17.46 -5.88
CA LYS A 17 22.87 17.38 -6.10
C LYS A 17 22.52 17.21 -7.56
N ASN A 18 23.22 17.92 -8.45
CA ASN A 18 23.04 17.79 -9.90
C ASN A 18 23.52 16.42 -10.39
N THR A 19 24.67 15.96 -9.91
CA THR A 19 25.21 14.62 -10.23
C THR A 19 24.29 13.49 -9.77
N PHE A 20 23.68 13.60 -8.58
CA PHE A 20 22.74 12.61 -8.06
C PHE A 20 21.41 12.62 -8.81
N LYS A 21 20.85 13.81 -9.09
CA LYS A 21 19.65 13.96 -9.93
C LYS A 21 19.86 13.36 -11.32
N ASP A 22 21.01 13.61 -11.94
CA ASP A 22 21.33 13.07 -13.27
C ASP A 22 21.48 11.55 -13.27
N LYS A 23 22.05 10.97 -12.21
CA LYS A 23 22.08 9.51 -12.01
C LYS A 23 20.67 8.93 -11.85
N ILE A 24 19.80 9.59 -11.08
CA ILE A 24 18.39 9.20 -10.96
C ILE A 24 17.70 9.28 -12.32
N ILE A 25 17.86 10.37 -13.07
CA ILE A 25 17.22 10.55 -14.38
C ILE A 25 17.70 9.48 -15.36
N LYS A 26 19.00 9.20 -15.42
CA LYS A 26 19.56 8.10 -16.24
C LYS A 26 19.00 6.75 -15.83
N PHE A 27 18.88 6.47 -14.54
CA PHE A 27 18.29 5.23 -14.03
C PHE A 27 16.80 5.11 -14.36
N VAL A 28 16.02 6.18 -14.15
CA VAL A 28 14.59 6.27 -14.46
C VAL A 28 14.33 6.03 -15.95
N ASN A 29 15.15 6.62 -16.82
CA ASN A 29 15.02 6.46 -18.26
C ASN A 29 15.42 5.06 -18.72
N LYS A 30 16.48 4.48 -18.15
CA LYS A 30 16.93 3.11 -18.46
C LYS A 30 15.98 2.04 -17.93
N HIS A 31 15.33 2.30 -16.80
CA HIS A 31 14.50 1.34 -16.06
C HIS A 31 13.11 1.89 -15.75
N ALA A 32 12.40 2.31 -16.79
CA ALA A 32 11.07 2.94 -16.67
C ALA A 32 10.02 2.07 -15.93
N GLU A 33 10.11 0.74 -16.01
CA GLU A 33 9.21 -0.15 -15.26
C GLU A 33 9.62 -0.29 -13.79
N ILE A 34 10.93 -0.31 -13.47
CA ILE A 34 11.38 -0.29 -12.06
C ILE A 34 10.98 1.02 -11.40
N TRP A 35 11.05 2.15 -12.12
CA TRP A 35 10.58 3.43 -11.60
C TRP A 35 9.07 3.45 -11.32
N LYS A 36 8.25 2.81 -12.18
CA LYS A 36 6.80 2.66 -11.93
C LYS A 36 6.53 1.77 -10.74
N PHE A 37 7.30 0.70 -10.58
CA PHE A 37 7.23 -0.17 -9.41
C PHE A 37 7.58 0.61 -8.12
N ILE A 38 8.67 1.38 -8.12
CA ILE A 38 9.05 2.23 -6.97
C ILE A 38 7.93 3.22 -6.62
N LYS A 39 7.34 3.91 -7.61
CA LYS A 39 6.20 4.81 -7.37
C LYS A 39 4.96 4.08 -6.86
N PHE A 40 4.68 2.89 -7.38
CA PHE A 40 3.57 2.06 -6.94
C PHE A 40 3.74 1.67 -5.47
N THR A 41 4.93 1.18 -5.09
CA THR A 41 5.26 0.83 -3.71
C THR A 41 5.19 2.04 -2.79
N PHE A 42 5.74 3.19 -3.22
CA PHE A 42 5.66 4.43 -2.44
C PHE A 42 4.21 4.92 -2.27
N THR A 43 3.39 4.80 -3.32
CA THR A 43 1.96 5.11 -3.25
C THR A 43 1.28 4.21 -2.23
N GLY A 44 1.52 2.89 -2.30
CA GLY A 44 0.98 1.93 -1.35
C GLY A 44 1.34 2.28 0.09
N ALA A 45 2.62 2.51 0.37
CA ALA A 45 3.08 2.89 1.70
C ALA A 45 2.44 4.20 2.20
N SER A 46 2.37 5.22 1.34
CA SER A 46 1.76 6.51 1.67
C SER A 46 0.26 6.36 2.00
N THR A 47 -0.46 5.56 1.23
CA THR A 47 -1.89 5.34 1.44
C THR A 47 -2.18 4.47 2.65
N SER A 48 -1.27 3.56 3.01
CA SER A 48 -1.38 2.82 4.26
C SER A 48 -1.19 3.72 5.49
N VAL A 49 -0.29 4.70 5.44
CA VAL A 49 -0.16 5.71 6.51
C VAL A 49 -1.43 6.55 6.61
N LEU A 50 -2.00 6.97 5.47
CA LEU A 50 -3.28 7.69 5.44
C LEU A 50 -4.42 6.85 6.05
N GLU A 51 -4.54 5.59 5.63
CA GLU A 51 -5.52 4.64 6.15
C GLU A 51 -5.40 4.48 7.66
N LEU A 52 -4.19 4.28 8.18
CA LEU A 52 -3.93 4.17 9.61
C LEU A 52 -4.29 5.45 10.38
N ALA A 53 -3.98 6.62 9.83
CA ALA A 53 -4.33 7.89 10.45
C ALA A 53 -5.86 8.09 10.51
N VAL A 54 -6.57 7.78 9.41
CA VAL A 54 -8.03 7.84 9.35
C VAL A 54 -8.63 6.83 10.32
N PHE A 55 -8.14 5.59 10.32
CA PHE A 55 -8.56 4.55 11.25
C PHE A 55 -8.43 5.01 12.69
N TRP A 56 -7.27 5.56 13.07
CA TRP A 56 -7.02 6.04 14.42
C TRP A 56 -7.99 7.15 14.84
N VAL A 57 -8.23 8.14 13.98
CA VAL A 57 -9.19 9.22 14.26
C VAL A 57 -10.60 8.65 14.41
N LEU A 58 -11.03 7.77 13.50
CA LEU A 58 -12.36 7.17 13.58
C LEU A 58 -12.51 6.31 14.84
N GLN A 59 -11.51 5.50 15.16
CA GLN A 59 -11.55 4.53 16.25
C GLN A 59 -11.57 5.18 17.63
N TYR A 60 -10.77 6.23 17.82
CA TYR A 60 -10.54 6.83 19.14
C TYR A 60 -11.26 8.16 19.37
N VAL A 61 -11.74 8.81 18.30
CA VAL A 61 -12.45 10.09 18.41
C VAL A 61 -13.90 9.95 17.99
N VAL A 62 -14.18 9.49 16.75
CA VAL A 62 -15.53 9.53 16.18
C VAL A 62 -16.43 8.42 16.71
N PHE A 63 -15.93 7.17 16.72
CA PHE A 63 -16.69 5.98 17.09
C PHE A 63 -16.29 5.41 18.45
N LYS A 64 -15.62 6.22 19.28
CA LYS A 64 -15.19 5.81 20.62
C LYS A 64 -16.35 5.20 21.43
N SER A 65 -17.53 5.81 21.38
CA SER A 65 -18.73 5.34 22.07
C SER A 65 -19.31 4.04 21.51
N LEU A 66 -19.04 3.71 20.25
CA LEU A 66 -19.52 2.48 19.61
C LEU A 66 -18.58 1.30 19.80
N ASN A 67 -17.41 1.49 20.42
CA ASN A 67 -16.50 0.40 20.77
C ASN A 67 -17.01 -0.44 21.95
N GLU A 68 -17.98 0.05 22.71
CA GLU A 68 -18.62 -0.72 23.79
C GLU A 68 -19.74 -1.63 23.27
N VAL A 69 -20.14 -1.45 22.01
CA VAL A 69 -21.24 -2.21 21.40
C VAL A 69 -20.65 -3.37 20.60
N PRO A 70 -20.85 -4.63 21.04
CA PRO A 70 -20.37 -5.79 20.30
C PRO A 70 -21.10 -5.95 18.97
N VAL A 71 -20.41 -6.53 17.99
CA VAL A 71 -21.01 -7.02 16.76
C VAL A 71 -21.48 -8.45 17.01
N THR A 72 -22.79 -8.69 16.91
CA THR A 72 -23.39 -10.00 17.22
C THR A 72 -23.34 -10.95 16.02
N ASP A 73 -23.02 -12.22 16.28
CA ASP A 73 -23.29 -13.41 15.46
C ASP A 73 -23.06 -13.28 13.95
N ASN A 74 -21.86 -12.87 13.54
CA ASN A 74 -21.46 -12.92 12.14
C ASN A 74 -20.10 -13.61 11.96
N ALA A 75 -20.15 -14.82 11.40
CA ALA A 75 -18.97 -15.66 11.17
C ALA A 75 -17.87 -14.96 10.36
N VAL A 76 -18.23 -14.07 9.43
CA VAL A 76 -17.27 -13.31 8.62
C VAL A 76 -16.56 -12.25 9.46
N LEU A 77 -17.30 -11.52 10.29
CA LEU A 77 -16.75 -10.48 11.16
C LEU A 77 -15.87 -11.08 12.27
N SER A 78 -16.31 -12.19 12.88
CA SER A 78 -15.50 -12.93 13.86
C SER A 78 -14.22 -13.48 13.24
N PHE A 79 -14.27 -13.97 11.99
CA PHE A 79 -13.09 -14.43 11.27
C PHE A 79 -12.11 -13.29 10.94
N LEU A 80 -12.61 -12.07 10.72
CA LEU A 80 -11.80 -10.86 10.54
C LEU A 80 -11.28 -10.28 11.86
N GLY A 81 -11.63 -10.85 13.02
CA GLY A 81 -11.26 -10.33 14.35
C GLY A 81 -11.96 -9.02 14.72
N ILE A 82 -13.12 -8.74 14.11
CA ILE A 82 -13.90 -7.52 14.32
C ILE A 82 -14.97 -7.82 15.39
N GLU A 83 -14.71 -7.38 16.62
CA GLU A 83 -15.57 -7.67 17.78
C GLU A 83 -16.55 -6.52 18.10
N TYR A 84 -16.21 -5.28 17.76
CA TYR A 84 -16.94 -4.09 18.18
C TYR A 84 -17.40 -3.23 17.00
N LYS A 85 -18.58 -2.59 17.11
CA LYS A 85 -19.16 -1.79 16.02
C LYS A 85 -18.28 -0.60 15.66
N GLY A 86 -17.70 0.07 16.65
CA GLY A 86 -16.77 1.18 16.41
C GLY A 86 -15.53 0.75 15.63
N TYR A 87 -14.94 -0.40 15.96
CA TYR A 87 -13.84 -1.00 15.20
C TYR A 87 -14.26 -1.35 13.78
N MET A 88 -15.43 -1.97 13.61
CA MET A 88 -15.97 -2.34 12.31
C MET A 88 -16.11 -1.13 11.37
N TYR A 89 -16.76 -0.05 11.84
CA TYR A 89 -16.95 1.16 11.04
C TYR A 89 -15.63 1.85 10.74
N SER A 90 -14.75 1.97 11.73
CA SER A 90 -13.42 2.56 11.55
C SER A 90 -12.62 1.80 10.49
N TYR A 91 -12.58 0.46 10.59
CA TYR A 91 -11.86 -0.42 9.69
C TYR A 91 -12.36 -0.31 8.24
N PHE A 92 -13.68 -0.41 8.03
CA PHE A 92 -14.22 -0.35 6.67
C PHE A 92 -14.08 1.03 6.04
N ILE A 93 -14.35 2.10 6.79
CA ILE A 93 -14.26 3.47 6.26
C ILE A 93 -12.79 3.80 5.95
N SER A 94 -11.86 3.47 6.84
CA SER A 94 -10.43 3.72 6.60
C SER A 94 -9.93 2.94 5.39
N ALA A 95 -10.30 1.66 5.26
CA ALA A 95 -9.90 0.83 4.13
C ALA A 95 -10.42 1.39 2.81
N VAL A 96 -11.69 1.81 2.75
CA VAL A 96 -12.27 2.43 1.55
C VAL A 96 -11.49 3.70 1.17
N ILE A 97 -11.17 4.56 2.12
CA ILE A 97 -10.39 5.79 1.87
C ILE A 97 -8.97 5.46 1.40
N GLY A 98 -8.30 4.50 2.05
CA GLY A 98 -6.96 4.05 1.69
C GLY A 98 -6.89 3.53 0.26
N TYR A 99 -7.77 2.59 -0.10
CA TYR A 99 -7.84 2.04 -1.45
C TYR A 99 -8.27 3.08 -2.50
N ALA A 100 -9.19 3.98 -2.17
CA ALA A 100 -9.59 5.07 -3.07
C ALA A 100 -8.42 6.04 -3.35
N ALA A 101 -7.68 6.42 -2.31
CA ALA A 101 -6.49 7.25 -2.45
C ALA A 101 -5.42 6.55 -3.30
N ALA A 102 -5.18 5.25 -3.06
CA ALA A 102 -4.23 4.45 -3.82
C ALA A 102 -4.62 4.37 -5.30
N TYR A 103 -5.91 4.20 -5.59
CA TYR A 103 -6.41 4.24 -6.96
C TYR A 103 -6.15 5.59 -7.63
N ILE A 104 -6.54 6.70 -6.99
CA ILE A 104 -6.38 8.06 -7.55
C ILE A 104 -4.90 8.37 -7.80
N MET A 105 -4.03 8.08 -6.83
CA MET A 105 -2.60 8.32 -6.92
C MET A 105 -1.97 7.44 -8.02
N ASN A 106 -2.29 6.15 -8.09
CA ASN A 106 -1.76 5.29 -9.13
C ASN A 106 -2.25 5.68 -10.52
N ARG A 107 -3.52 6.08 -10.65
CA ARG A 107 -4.09 6.57 -11.90
C ARG A 107 -3.42 7.86 -12.39
N LYS A 108 -3.23 8.84 -11.51
CA LYS A 108 -2.72 10.18 -11.88
C LYS A 108 -1.18 10.28 -11.88
N LEU A 109 -0.50 9.68 -10.92
CA LEU A 109 0.95 9.85 -10.70
C LEU A 109 1.78 8.69 -11.27
N THR A 110 1.38 7.45 -10.97
CA THR A 110 2.18 6.25 -11.32
C THR A 110 2.02 5.87 -12.79
N PHE A 111 0.78 5.72 -13.26
CA PHE A 111 0.50 5.17 -14.59
C PHE A 111 -0.02 6.19 -15.59
N LYS A 112 -0.52 7.36 -15.15
CA LYS A 112 -1.09 8.43 -15.98
C LYS A 112 -2.11 7.86 -16.98
N ALA A 113 -3.11 7.15 -16.50
CA ALA A 113 -3.99 6.35 -17.36
C ALA A 113 -5.11 7.14 -18.03
N ASP A 114 -5.35 6.85 -19.31
CA ASP A 114 -6.42 7.42 -20.15
C ASP A 114 -7.58 6.43 -20.40
N ALA A 115 -7.56 5.26 -19.76
CA ALA A 115 -8.64 4.28 -19.84
C ALA A 115 -9.94 4.80 -19.21
N ASN A 116 -11.10 4.23 -19.60
CA ASN A 116 -12.40 4.61 -19.05
C ASN A 116 -12.38 4.57 -17.50
N PRO A 117 -12.65 5.70 -16.81
CA PRO A 117 -12.66 5.77 -15.35
C PRO A 117 -13.53 4.72 -14.68
N ILE A 118 -14.72 4.45 -15.23
CA ILE A 118 -15.70 3.55 -14.63
C ILE A 118 -15.20 2.11 -14.69
N LEU A 119 -14.72 1.67 -15.86
CA LEU A 119 -14.20 0.32 -16.05
C LEU A 119 -12.94 0.07 -15.19
N SER A 120 -12.04 1.05 -15.10
CA SER A 120 -10.87 0.96 -14.22
C SER A 120 -11.28 0.85 -12.74
N THR A 121 -12.28 1.60 -12.30
CA THR A 121 -12.77 1.54 -10.91
C THR A 121 -13.35 0.16 -10.61
N VAL A 122 -14.23 -0.38 -11.48
CA VAL A 122 -14.83 -1.71 -11.29
C VAL A 122 -13.76 -2.80 -11.21
N LEU A 123 -12.81 -2.81 -12.15
CA LEU A 123 -11.72 -3.80 -12.16
C LEU A 123 -10.80 -3.66 -10.93
N TYR A 124 -10.55 -2.43 -10.47
CA TYR A 124 -9.78 -2.19 -9.25
C TYR A 124 -10.51 -2.70 -8.02
N THR A 125 -11.82 -2.44 -7.90
CA THR A 125 -12.65 -2.95 -6.79
C THR A 125 -12.65 -4.48 -6.76
N ILE A 126 -12.82 -5.15 -7.91
CA ILE A 126 -12.76 -6.61 -8.00
C ILE A 126 -11.38 -7.11 -7.52
N MET A 127 -10.30 -6.52 -8.01
CA MET A 127 -8.94 -6.87 -7.59
C MET A 127 -8.75 -6.72 -6.08
N VAL A 128 -9.25 -5.64 -5.47
CA VAL A 128 -9.15 -5.40 -4.03
C VAL A 128 -9.90 -6.48 -3.24
N ILE A 129 -11.14 -6.79 -3.62
CA ILE A 129 -11.95 -7.83 -2.94
C ILE A 129 -11.27 -9.20 -3.02
N CYS A 130 -10.77 -9.59 -4.21
CA CYS A 130 -10.04 -10.84 -4.38
C CYS A 130 -8.76 -10.87 -3.54
N THR A 131 -8.04 -9.75 -3.46
CA THR A 131 -6.80 -9.66 -2.70
C THR A 131 -7.05 -9.74 -1.19
N ILE A 132 -8.09 -9.08 -0.67
CA ILE A 132 -8.48 -9.19 0.74
C ILE A 132 -8.86 -10.64 1.06
N THR A 133 -9.72 -11.25 0.24
CA THR A 133 -10.14 -12.65 0.42
C THR A 133 -8.94 -13.60 0.42
N PHE A 134 -8.00 -13.42 -0.52
CA PHE A 134 -6.77 -14.19 -0.56
C PHE A 134 -5.92 -13.98 0.69
N ASN A 135 -5.70 -12.73 1.12
CA ASN A 135 -4.88 -12.44 2.30
C ASN A 135 -5.44 -13.07 3.57
N THR A 136 -6.76 -13.02 3.75
CA THR A 136 -7.40 -13.61 4.92
C THR A 136 -7.30 -15.13 4.89
N TRP A 137 -7.59 -15.77 3.75
CA TRP A 137 -7.44 -17.22 3.60
C TRP A 137 -5.99 -17.68 3.75
N PHE A 138 -5.06 -17.03 3.05
CA PHE A 138 -3.64 -17.40 3.02
C PHE A 138 -2.96 -17.17 4.37
N GLY A 139 -3.32 -16.09 5.06
CA GLY A 139 -2.87 -15.84 6.44
C GLY A 139 -3.33 -16.93 7.41
N SER A 140 -4.60 -17.33 7.33
CA SER A 140 -5.12 -18.45 8.13
C SER A 140 -4.42 -19.78 7.78
N PHE A 141 -4.24 -20.05 6.49
CA PHE A 141 -3.59 -21.27 5.99
C PHE A 141 -2.15 -21.41 6.52
N LEU A 142 -1.32 -20.37 6.36
CA LEU A 142 0.06 -20.39 6.86
C LEU A 142 0.10 -20.42 8.40
N GLY A 143 -0.81 -19.72 9.07
CA GLY A 143 -0.93 -19.76 10.53
C GLY A 143 -1.18 -21.17 11.06
N THR A 144 -2.05 -21.94 10.42
CA THR A 144 -2.30 -23.35 10.77
C THR A 144 -1.08 -24.22 10.50
N LEU A 145 -0.38 -24.04 9.38
CA LEU A 145 0.84 -24.80 9.06
C LEU A 145 1.97 -24.58 10.08
N ILE A 146 2.14 -23.35 10.57
CA ILE A 146 3.17 -23.02 11.56
C ILE A 146 2.83 -23.65 12.91
N LYS A 147 1.57 -23.53 13.35
CA LYS A 147 1.09 -24.16 14.58
C LYS A 147 1.25 -25.68 14.55
N ASN A 148 0.93 -26.31 13.41
CA ASN A 148 1.05 -27.76 13.25
C ASN A 148 2.50 -28.25 13.11
N SER A 149 3.43 -27.38 12.69
CA SER A 149 4.85 -27.74 12.57
C SER A 149 5.64 -27.57 13.88
N GLY A 150 5.02 -27.04 14.95
CA GLY A 150 5.67 -26.84 16.25
C GLY A 150 6.70 -25.70 16.28
N HIS A 151 6.87 -24.97 15.17
CA HIS A 151 7.80 -23.86 15.02
C HIS A 151 7.12 -22.49 15.28
N ASP A 152 6.35 -22.38 16.36
CA ASP A 152 5.65 -21.14 16.74
C ASP A 152 6.61 -20.14 17.41
N SER A 153 7.55 -19.63 16.61
CA SER A 153 8.50 -18.59 16.99
C SER A 153 7.99 -17.22 16.52
N VAL A 154 8.20 -16.18 17.34
CA VAL A 154 7.89 -14.79 17.00
C VAL A 154 8.48 -14.40 15.64
N PHE A 155 9.70 -14.85 15.33
CA PHE A 155 10.35 -14.56 14.03
C PHE A 155 9.61 -15.19 12.85
N ILE A 156 9.10 -16.42 13.02
CA ILE A 156 8.37 -17.15 11.98
C ILE A 156 7.01 -16.49 11.75
N VAL A 157 6.31 -16.11 12.81
CA VAL A 157 5.02 -15.38 12.71
C VAL A 157 5.20 -14.04 11.98
N LEU A 158 6.26 -13.28 12.29
CA LEU A 158 6.55 -12.02 11.60
C LEU A 158 6.91 -12.23 10.13
N LEU A 159 7.75 -13.24 9.83
CA LEU A 159 8.12 -13.58 8.46
C LEU A 159 6.88 -13.98 7.64
N THR A 160 5.99 -14.77 8.22
CA THR A 160 4.73 -15.18 7.58
C THR A 160 3.83 -13.98 7.29
N LYS A 161 3.68 -13.05 8.23
CA LYS A 161 2.93 -11.81 7.96
C LYS A 161 3.55 -11.01 6.81
N LEU A 162 4.88 -10.94 6.75
CA LEU A 162 5.61 -10.28 5.67
C LEU A 162 5.35 -10.95 4.31
N ILE A 163 5.36 -12.28 4.27
CA ILE A 163 5.04 -13.04 3.06
C ILE A 163 3.59 -12.78 2.65
N VAL A 164 2.63 -12.88 3.58
CA VAL A 164 1.20 -12.66 3.31
C VAL A 164 0.95 -11.25 2.74
N MET A 165 1.61 -10.21 3.25
CA MET A 165 1.45 -8.85 2.72
C MET A 165 2.17 -8.61 1.38
N THR A 166 3.25 -9.35 1.11
CA THR A 166 4.10 -9.12 -0.08
C THR A 166 3.63 -9.91 -1.29
N VAL A 167 3.15 -11.14 -1.09
CA VAL A 167 2.69 -12.02 -2.18
C VAL A 167 1.67 -11.34 -3.11
N PRO A 168 0.69 -10.57 -2.60
CA PRO A 168 -0.22 -9.80 -3.45
C PRO A 168 0.41 -8.79 -4.39
N THR A 169 1.59 -8.28 -4.08
CA THR A 169 2.28 -7.34 -4.97
C THR A 169 2.59 -7.96 -6.33
N LEU A 170 2.72 -9.29 -6.38
CA LEU A 170 3.00 -10.05 -7.61
C LEU A 170 1.89 -9.93 -8.65
N TRP A 171 0.61 -9.84 -8.24
CA TRP A 171 -0.51 -9.64 -9.19
C TRP A 171 -1.07 -8.22 -9.16
N THR A 172 -1.06 -7.55 -8.00
CA THR A 172 -1.61 -6.19 -7.91
C THR A 172 -0.83 -5.21 -8.77
N TYR A 173 0.51 -5.31 -8.85
CA TYR A 173 1.29 -4.43 -9.72
C TYR A 173 1.01 -4.69 -11.21
N PRO A 174 1.10 -5.93 -11.75
CA PRO A 174 0.75 -6.21 -13.14
C PRO A 174 -0.69 -5.84 -13.50
N LEU A 175 -1.67 -6.13 -12.63
CA LEU A 175 -3.07 -5.77 -12.87
C LEU A 175 -3.26 -4.25 -12.93
N ASN A 176 -2.64 -3.51 -12.00
CA ASN A 176 -2.65 -2.06 -12.04
C ASN A 176 -2.01 -1.54 -13.33
N ARG A 177 -0.86 -2.08 -13.72
CA ARG A 177 -0.08 -1.62 -14.89
C ARG A 177 -0.76 -1.94 -16.22
N PHE A 178 -1.22 -3.18 -16.41
CA PHE A 178 -1.59 -3.73 -17.73
C PHE A 178 -3.08 -3.87 -17.94
N VAL A 179 -3.89 -3.92 -16.87
CA VAL A 179 -5.34 -4.17 -16.99
C VAL A 179 -6.14 -2.92 -16.60
N ILE A 180 -5.88 -2.39 -15.40
CA ILE A 180 -6.69 -1.34 -14.76
C ILE A 180 -6.30 0.05 -15.27
N HIS A 181 -5.01 0.41 -15.19
CA HIS A 181 -4.49 1.73 -15.57
C HIS A 181 -3.84 1.70 -16.95
N ARG A 182 -4.54 1.12 -17.92
CA ARG A 182 -4.09 1.09 -19.31
C ARG A 182 -4.02 2.52 -19.87
N LYS A 183 -2.94 2.81 -20.58
CA LYS A 183 -2.90 3.92 -21.52
C LYS A 183 -3.46 3.42 -22.84
N LYS A 184 -4.37 4.18 -23.44
CA LYS A 184 -4.77 3.94 -24.83
C LYS A 184 -3.51 4.14 -25.67
N LYS A 185 -3.12 3.15 -26.49
CA LYS A 185 -2.11 3.41 -27.53
C LYS A 185 -2.75 4.44 -28.47
N ALA A 186 -2.10 5.61 -28.58
CA ALA A 186 -2.37 6.55 -29.66
C ALA A 186 -1.97 5.89 -30.98
#